data_AF-A0A653MRD8-F1
#
_entry.id   AF-A0A653MRD8-F1
#
_cell.length_a   1.000
_cell.length_b   1.000
_cell.length_c   1.000
_cell.angle_alpha   90.00
_cell.angle_beta   90.00
_cell.angle_gamma   90.00
#
_symmetry.space_group_name_H-M   'P 1'
#
loop_
_entity.id
_entity.type
_entity.pdbx_description
1 polymer ?
#
loop_
_entity_poly.entity_id
_entity_poly.type
_entity_poly.pdbx_seq_one_letter_code
_entity_poly.pdbx_strand_id
1 'polypeptide(L)'
;MKLASILIYEEESAKNKAVNPKWPNLFLLSFLKRIAFFFLFFLFLGLFLSIKPIEEYDCDLLHEGTFVYYYENKKIKVVIHEKDHIEYHENGKYEIHSKIEWINDCEFVTTCVKNTFPNPTYDVEDQMYVKVNRIVKNEIYFTSSINRFSWSGKMVKVE
;
A
#
# COMPACT_ATOMS: atom_id res chain seq x y z
N MET A 1 -64.32 29.06 59.02
CA MET A 1 -65.73 28.63 59.14
C MET A 1 -65.75 27.10 59.15
N LYS A 2 -66.19 26.50 60.28
CA LYS A 2 -66.38 25.05 60.63
C LYS A 2 -65.13 24.15 60.58
N LEU A 3 -64.58 23.67 61.72
CA LEU A 3 -65.02 22.58 62.64
C LEU A 3 -65.08 21.21 61.92
N ALA A 4 -64.60 20.07 62.42
CA ALA A 4 -63.92 19.69 63.67
C ALA A 4 -63.41 18.23 63.56
N SER A 5 -62.60 17.83 64.56
CA SER A 5 -62.57 16.53 65.28
C SER A 5 -62.20 15.20 64.59
N ILE A 6 -61.01 14.70 64.95
CA ILE A 6 -60.68 13.41 65.62
C ILE A 6 -61.68 12.24 65.44
N LEU A 7 -61.17 11.09 64.98
CA LEU A 7 -61.32 9.78 65.65
C LEU A 7 -60.30 8.74 65.13
N ILE A 8 -59.87 7.93 66.08
CA ILE A 8 -58.95 6.78 66.06
C ILE A 8 -59.70 5.56 65.49
N TYR A 9 -59.05 4.66 64.74
CA TYR A 9 -59.03 3.20 64.98
C TYR A 9 -58.30 2.40 63.89
N GLU A 10 -57.36 1.61 64.38
CA GLU A 10 -57.09 0.19 64.11
C GLU A 10 -56.43 -0.31 62.81
N GLU A 11 -55.30 -0.93 63.11
CA GLU A 11 -54.37 -1.79 62.40
C GLU A 11 -55.02 -3.08 61.87
N GLU A 12 -54.68 -3.52 60.66
CA GLU A 12 -54.23 -4.91 60.46
C GLU A 12 -53.63 -5.21 59.07
N SER A 13 -52.44 -5.81 59.14
CA SER A 13 -52.03 -6.98 58.35
C SER A 13 -51.92 -6.87 56.82
N ALA A 14 -50.71 -6.52 56.37
CA ALA A 14 -50.17 -7.07 55.13
C ALA A 14 -48.71 -7.49 55.33
N LYS A 15 -48.51 -8.70 55.86
CA LYS A 15 -47.29 -9.47 55.61
C LYS A 15 -47.13 -9.65 54.10
N ASN A 16 -46.13 -9.01 53.49
CA ASN A 16 -45.56 -9.51 52.25
C ASN A 16 -44.04 -9.45 52.29
N LYS A 17 -43.46 -10.62 52.02
CA LYS A 17 -42.06 -10.97 52.18
C LYS A 17 -41.17 -10.04 51.36
N ALA A 18 -40.22 -9.37 52.02
CA ALA A 18 -39.11 -8.73 51.35
C ALA A 18 -38.23 -9.80 50.69
N VAL A 19 -38.33 -9.91 49.36
CA VAL A 19 -37.34 -10.62 48.54
C VAL A 19 -36.07 -9.81 48.60
N ASN A 20 -35.05 -10.34 49.27
CA ASN A 20 -33.75 -9.71 49.42
C ASN A 20 -33.10 -9.62 48.02
N PRO A 21 -32.85 -8.43 47.45
CA PRO A 21 -32.19 -8.34 46.16
C PRO A 21 -30.75 -8.80 46.34
N LYS A 22 -30.38 -9.92 45.72
CA LYS A 22 -28.97 -10.33 45.58
C LYS A 22 -28.28 -9.27 44.71
N TRP A 23 -27.63 -8.31 45.37
CA TRP A 23 -26.76 -7.36 44.71
C TRP A 23 -25.67 -8.12 43.96
N PRO A 24 -25.41 -7.82 42.69
CA PRO A 24 -24.32 -8.46 41.96
C PRO A 24 -23.02 -8.11 42.68
N ASN A 25 -22.19 -9.13 42.96
CA ASN A 25 -20.88 -8.96 43.58
C ASN A 25 -20.10 -7.87 42.82
N LEU A 26 -19.90 -6.71 43.43
CA LEU A 26 -19.11 -5.60 42.90
C LEU A 26 -17.71 -6.06 42.44
N PHE A 27 -17.21 -7.15 43.02
CA PHE A 27 -15.97 -7.82 42.65
C PHE A 27 -15.98 -8.37 41.21
N LEU A 28 -17.08 -9.01 40.77
CA LEU A 28 -17.23 -9.59 39.43
C LEU A 28 -17.27 -8.50 38.34
N LEU A 29 -17.89 -7.35 38.61
CA LEU A 29 -17.92 -6.21 37.68
C LEU A 29 -16.53 -5.61 37.45
N SER A 30 -15.69 -5.56 38.49
CA SER A 30 -14.31 -5.08 38.37
C SER A 30 -13.43 -6.03 37.55
N PHE A 31 -13.67 -7.35 37.68
CA PHE A 31 -12.95 -8.39 36.97
C PHE A 31 -13.33 -8.43 35.48
N LEU A 32 -14.63 -8.30 35.17
CA LEU A 32 -15.13 -8.23 33.79
C LEU A 32 -14.62 -6.98 33.04
N LYS A 33 -14.49 -5.82 33.71
CA LYS A 33 -13.89 -4.62 33.12
C LYS A 33 -12.40 -4.80 32.78
N ARG A 34 -11.65 -5.52 33.61
CA ARG A 34 -10.25 -5.85 33.35
C ARG A 34 -10.11 -6.81 32.16
N ILE A 35 -10.96 -7.84 32.09
CA ILE A 35 -11.00 -8.76 30.95
C ILE A 35 -11.35 -8.00 29.66
N ALA A 36 -12.36 -7.14 29.69
CA ALA A 36 -12.73 -6.32 28.54
C ALA A 36 -11.60 -5.38 28.09
N PHE A 37 -10.84 -4.80 29.04
CA PHE A 37 -9.66 -3.99 28.74
C PHE A 37 -8.55 -4.79 28.05
N PHE A 38 -8.26 -6.01 28.53
CA PHE A 38 -7.30 -6.90 27.86
C PHE A 38 -7.79 -7.34 26.49
N PHE A 39 -9.08 -7.69 26.33
CA PHE A 39 -9.66 -8.02 25.02
C PHE A 39 -9.56 -6.85 24.04
N LEU A 40 -9.84 -5.61 24.48
CA LEU A 40 -9.71 -4.42 23.64
C LEU A 40 -8.24 -4.14 23.26
N PHE A 41 -7.31 -4.37 24.18
CA PHE A 41 -5.88 -4.27 23.93
C PHE A 41 -5.38 -5.30 22.90
N PHE A 42 -5.82 -6.57 23.01
CA PHE A 42 -5.49 -7.61 22.03
C PHE A 42 -6.14 -7.36 20.66
N LEU A 43 -7.34 -6.76 20.63
CA LEU A 43 -8.02 -6.38 19.38
C LEU A 43 -7.31 -5.23 18.66
N PHE A 44 -6.71 -4.29 19.40
CA PHE A 44 -5.85 -3.24 18.85
C PHE A 44 -4.45 -3.76 18.46
N LEU A 45 -3.89 -4.72 19.20
CA LEU A 45 -2.57 -5.29 18.92
C LEU A 45 -2.55 -6.07 17.59
N GLY A 46 -3.67 -6.71 17.24
CA GLY A 46 -3.83 -7.40 15.96
C GLY A 46 -3.84 -6.49 14.72
N LEU A 47 -4.11 -5.19 14.88
CA LEU A 47 -4.18 -4.24 13.77
C LEU A 47 -2.79 -3.81 13.25
N PHE A 48 -1.73 -3.94 14.05
CA PHE A 48 -0.38 -3.49 13.68
C PHE A 48 0.46 -4.55 12.95
N LEU A 49 0.00 -5.80 12.85
CA LEU A 49 0.79 -6.91 12.29
C LEU A 49 0.80 -7.00 10.75
N SER A 50 0.21 -6.04 10.05
CA SER A 50 0.10 -6.07 8.57
C SER A 50 1.02 -5.08 7.84
N ILE A 51 1.92 -4.39 8.55
CA ILE A 51 2.92 -3.55 7.87
C ILE A 51 4.01 -4.46 7.32
N LYS A 52 3.88 -4.82 6.04
CA LYS A 52 5.01 -5.44 5.32
C LYS A 52 6.15 -4.42 5.27
N PRO A 53 7.39 -4.81 5.57
CA PRO A 53 8.53 -3.93 5.31
C PRO A 53 8.51 -3.57 3.83
N ILE A 54 8.74 -2.29 3.53
CA ILE A 54 9.09 -1.87 2.18
C ILE A 54 10.41 -2.59 1.90
N GLU A 55 10.42 -3.50 0.92
CA GLU A 55 11.67 -4.05 0.43
C GLU A 55 12.45 -2.89 -0.20
N GLU A 56 13.44 -2.39 0.54
CA GLU A 56 14.36 -1.36 0.08
C GLU A 56 15.34 -2.05 -0.88
N TYR A 57 15.03 -1.97 -2.18
CA TYR A 57 15.92 -2.47 -3.22
C TYR A 57 16.99 -1.42 -3.48
N ASP A 58 18.24 -1.85 -3.53
CA ASP A 58 19.35 -1.04 -4.04
C ASP A 58 19.16 -0.84 -5.56
N CYS A 59 18.52 0.27 -5.92
CA CYS A 59 18.22 0.63 -7.29
C CYS A 59 19.37 1.36 -7.99
N ASP A 60 20.53 1.55 -7.35
CA ASP A 60 21.70 2.20 -7.94
C ASP A 60 22.14 1.52 -9.24
N LEU A 61 21.88 0.20 -9.36
CA LEU A 61 22.14 -0.59 -10.56
C LEU A 61 21.50 0.00 -11.83
N LEU A 62 20.35 0.68 -11.69
CA LEU A 62 19.53 1.19 -12.79
C LEU A 62 19.99 2.56 -13.32
N HIS A 63 20.62 3.39 -12.49
CA HIS A 63 20.84 4.81 -12.79
C HIS A 63 21.81 5.05 -13.95
N GLU A 64 22.67 4.08 -14.23
CA GLU A 64 23.73 4.21 -15.22
C GLU A 64 24.08 2.83 -15.78
N GLY A 65 24.20 2.69 -17.10
CA GLY A 65 24.75 1.51 -17.73
C GLY A 65 24.00 1.03 -18.97
N THR A 66 24.39 -0.16 -19.43
CA THR A 66 23.75 -0.83 -20.57
C THR A 66 22.92 -2.01 -20.09
N PHE A 67 21.69 -2.08 -20.56
CA PHE A 67 20.73 -3.12 -20.23
C PHE A 67 20.22 -3.82 -21.48
N VAL A 68 19.71 -5.03 -21.30
CA VAL A 68 19.08 -5.81 -22.36
C VAL A 68 17.75 -6.35 -21.88
N TYR A 69 16.73 -6.22 -22.71
CA TYR A 69 15.48 -6.97 -22.58
C TYR A 69 15.07 -7.60 -23.92
N TYR A 70 14.06 -8.45 -23.86
CA TYR A 70 13.50 -9.11 -25.05
C TYR A 70 12.03 -8.75 -25.18
N TYR A 71 11.64 -8.31 -26.37
CA TYR A 71 10.25 -8.09 -26.76
C TYR A 71 10.02 -8.83 -28.08
N GLU A 72 8.97 -9.67 -28.14
CA GLU A 72 8.67 -10.51 -29.32
C GLU A 72 9.89 -11.29 -29.84
N ASN A 73 10.68 -11.87 -28.93
CA ASN A 73 11.94 -12.58 -29.22
C ASN A 73 13.05 -11.73 -29.87
N LYS A 74 12.88 -10.41 -29.98
CA LYS A 74 13.90 -9.48 -30.43
C LYS A 74 14.63 -8.90 -29.23
N LYS A 75 15.96 -8.88 -29.32
CA LYS A 75 16.84 -8.26 -28.32
C LYS A 75 16.78 -6.74 -28.47
N ILE A 76 16.54 -6.04 -27.38
CA ILE A 76 16.57 -4.58 -27.31
C ILE A 76 17.67 -4.18 -26.34
N LYS A 77 18.55 -3.29 -26.78
CA LYS A 77 19.61 -2.72 -25.95
C LYS A 77 19.13 -1.38 -25.42
N VAL A 78 19.20 -1.18 -24.12
CA VAL A 78 18.89 0.09 -23.47
C VAL A 78 20.19 0.67 -22.93
N VAL A 79 20.41 1.97 -23.13
CA VAL A 79 21.53 2.69 -22.53
C VAL A 79 20.94 3.81 -21.68
N ILE A 80 21.29 3.81 -20.40
CA ILE A 80 20.97 4.90 -19.49
C ILE A 80 22.28 5.60 -19.14
N HIS A 81 22.34 6.89 -19.40
CA HIS A 81 23.46 7.75 -19.02
C HIS A 81 22.93 9.07 -18.48
N GLU A 82 23.15 9.35 -17.20
CA GLU A 82 22.58 10.51 -16.51
C GLU A 82 21.04 10.60 -16.65
N LYS A 83 20.56 11.44 -17.59
CA LYS A 83 19.14 11.65 -17.90
C LYS A 83 18.75 11.14 -19.29
N ASP A 84 19.70 10.60 -20.03
CA ASP A 84 19.47 10.04 -21.35
C ASP A 84 19.10 8.57 -21.26
N HIS A 85 18.02 8.20 -21.94
CA HIS A 85 17.54 6.84 -22.09
C HIS A 85 17.39 6.53 -23.57
N ILE A 86 18.18 5.59 -24.10
CA ILE A 86 18.16 5.22 -25.51
C ILE A 86 17.92 3.73 -25.66
N GLU A 87 16.85 3.38 -26.37
CA GLU A 87 16.58 2.00 -26.80
C GLU A 87 17.03 1.79 -28.25
N TYR A 88 17.79 0.73 -28.48
CA TYR A 88 18.21 0.29 -29.80
C TYR A 88 17.48 -0.98 -30.18
N HIS A 89 16.70 -0.88 -31.25
CA HIS A 89 15.89 -1.94 -31.82
C HIS A 89 16.53 -2.46 -33.11
N GLU A 90 16.38 -3.75 -33.39
CA GLU A 90 16.91 -4.39 -34.61
C GLU A 90 18.39 -4.08 -34.86
N ASN A 91 19.24 -4.27 -33.84
CA ASN A 91 20.68 -3.97 -33.88
C ASN A 91 21.01 -2.50 -34.19
N GLY A 92 20.18 -1.56 -33.72
CA GLY A 92 20.39 -0.11 -33.89
C GLY A 92 19.88 0.44 -35.22
N LYS A 93 19.15 -0.35 -36.00
CA LYS A 93 18.44 0.15 -37.18
C LYS A 93 17.37 1.18 -36.81
N TYR A 94 16.74 0.98 -35.65
CA TYR A 94 15.77 1.92 -35.10
C TYR A 94 16.12 2.27 -33.66
N GLU A 95 15.79 3.49 -33.27
CA GLU A 95 16.11 4.04 -31.97
C GLU A 95 14.90 4.75 -31.37
N ILE A 96 14.78 4.64 -30.05
CA ILE A 96 13.86 5.46 -29.25
C ILE A 96 14.70 6.18 -28.21
N HIS A 97 14.64 7.50 -28.20
CA HIS A 97 15.35 8.34 -27.25
C HIS A 97 14.33 8.97 -26.33
N SER A 98 14.62 8.94 -25.04
CA SER A 98 13.78 9.51 -24.00
C SER A 98 14.64 10.25 -22.97
N LYS A 99 14.03 11.19 -22.26
CA LYS A 99 14.63 11.85 -21.10
C LYS A 99 14.04 11.30 -19.81
N ILE A 100 14.91 10.98 -18.84
CA ILE A 100 14.52 10.49 -17.53
C ILE A 100 14.34 11.64 -16.54
N GLU A 101 13.24 11.59 -15.80
CA GLU A 101 12.98 12.36 -14.59
C GLU A 101 12.78 11.41 -13.42
N TRP A 102 13.76 11.36 -12.51
CA TRP A 102 13.71 10.51 -11.32
C TRP A 102 12.73 11.08 -10.28
N ILE A 103 11.84 10.22 -9.78
CA ILE A 103 10.93 10.51 -8.67
C ILE A 103 11.60 10.11 -7.35
N ASN A 104 12.24 8.95 -7.36
CA ASN A 104 13.12 8.42 -6.31
C ASN A 104 14.07 7.39 -6.94
N ASP A 105 14.89 6.71 -6.15
CA ASP A 105 15.92 5.80 -6.66
C ASP A 105 15.36 4.64 -7.50
N CYS A 106 14.10 4.24 -7.27
CA CYS A 106 13.45 3.09 -7.90
C CYS A 106 12.28 3.45 -8.83
N GLU A 107 11.98 4.74 -8.99
CA GLU A 107 10.83 5.21 -9.78
C GLU A 107 11.21 6.43 -10.62
N PHE A 108 10.80 6.42 -11.87
CA PHE A 108 11.09 7.51 -12.80
C PHE A 108 10.03 7.63 -13.90
N VAL A 109 10.03 8.78 -14.55
CA VAL A 109 9.26 9.02 -15.78
C VAL A 109 10.23 9.18 -16.93
N THR A 110 9.97 8.51 -18.05
CA THR A 110 10.63 8.79 -19.32
C THR A 110 9.69 9.56 -20.24
N THR A 111 10.18 10.65 -20.81
CA THR A 111 9.49 11.39 -21.88
C THR A 111 10.17 11.09 -23.20
N CYS A 112 9.44 10.55 -24.19
CA CYS A 112 9.97 10.25 -25.51
C CYS A 112 10.29 11.54 -26.27
N VAL A 113 11.54 11.69 -26.75
CA VAL A 113 12.00 12.87 -27.50
C VAL A 113 12.31 12.56 -28.98
N LYS A 114 12.53 11.28 -29.31
CA LYS A 114 12.73 10.83 -30.70
C LYS A 114 12.34 9.36 -30.80
N ASN A 115 11.61 9.01 -31.85
CA ASN A 115 11.26 7.63 -32.16
C ASN A 115 11.40 7.38 -33.65
N THR A 116 12.25 6.43 -34.05
CA THR A 116 12.41 6.01 -35.44
C THR A 116 11.85 4.61 -35.71
N PHE A 117 11.20 3.98 -34.72
CA PHE A 117 10.64 2.64 -34.84
C PHE A 117 9.36 2.69 -35.70
N PRO A 118 9.18 1.75 -36.65
CA PRO A 118 7.96 1.72 -37.46
C PRO A 118 6.75 1.31 -36.63
N ASN A 119 5.66 2.07 -36.71
CA ASN A 119 4.41 1.85 -35.96
C ASN A 119 4.65 1.71 -34.45
N PRO A 120 5.14 2.78 -33.80
CA PRO A 120 5.49 2.71 -32.38
C PRO A 120 4.24 2.55 -31.51
N THR A 121 4.41 1.95 -30.34
CA THR A 121 3.35 1.83 -29.32
C THR A 121 3.14 3.11 -28.53
N TYR A 122 4.08 4.05 -28.61
CA TYR A 122 4.05 5.38 -27.99
C TYR A 122 4.83 6.39 -28.84
N ASP A 123 4.36 7.62 -28.88
CA ASP A 123 4.84 8.69 -29.74
C ASP A 123 5.81 9.65 -29.02
N VAL A 124 6.34 10.62 -29.76
CA VAL A 124 7.10 11.74 -29.18
C VAL A 124 6.19 12.54 -28.26
N GLU A 125 6.73 13.02 -27.15
CA GLU A 125 6.03 13.66 -26.01
C GLU A 125 5.23 12.70 -25.10
N ASP A 126 5.05 11.42 -25.47
CA ASP A 126 4.45 10.47 -24.55
C ASP A 126 5.33 10.24 -23.32
N GLN A 127 4.67 10.10 -22.17
CA GLN A 127 5.29 9.84 -20.89
C GLN A 127 5.02 8.41 -20.44
N MET A 128 6.08 7.71 -20.06
CA MET A 128 6.02 6.39 -19.45
C MET A 128 6.53 6.48 -18.02
N TYR A 129 5.70 6.08 -17.07
CA TYR A 129 6.11 5.88 -15.69
C TYR A 129 6.68 4.48 -15.51
N VAL A 130 7.79 4.36 -14.80
CA VAL A 130 8.47 3.09 -14.53
C VAL A 130 8.74 2.97 -13.04
N LYS A 131 8.41 1.80 -12.49
CA LYS A 131 8.65 1.43 -11.10
C LYS A 131 9.41 0.11 -11.02
N VAL A 132 10.56 0.12 -10.36
CA VAL A 132 11.29 -1.10 -10.03
C VAL A 132 10.51 -1.89 -8.97
N ASN A 133 10.22 -3.14 -9.29
CA ASN A 133 9.48 -4.05 -8.43
C ASN A 133 10.41 -4.91 -7.56
N ARG A 134 11.59 -5.28 -8.09
CA ARG A 134 12.64 -6.04 -7.40
C ARG A 134 13.92 -6.09 -8.24
N ILE A 135 15.05 -6.30 -7.58
CA ILE A 135 16.36 -6.54 -8.23
C ILE A 135 16.94 -7.86 -7.72
N VAL A 136 17.42 -8.69 -8.64
CA VAL A 136 18.08 -9.97 -8.33
C VAL A 136 19.37 -10.07 -9.12
N LYS A 137 20.51 -9.92 -8.46
CA LYS A 137 21.83 -9.81 -9.11
C LYS A 137 21.85 -8.65 -10.12
N ASN A 138 21.90 -8.96 -11.42
CA ASN A 138 21.86 -7.98 -12.51
C ASN A 138 20.51 -7.94 -13.22
N GLU A 139 19.50 -8.66 -12.73
CA GLU A 139 18.15 -8.65 -13.28
C GLU A 139 17.29 -7.61 -12.55
N ILE A 140 16.74 -6.67 -13.31
CA ILE A 140 15.83 -5.64 -12.83
C ILE A 140 14.43 -5.98 -13.33
N TYR A 141 13.51 -6.19 -12.39
CA TYR A 141 12.10 -6.43 -12.68
C TYR A 141 11.33 -5.14 -12.39
N PHE A 142 10.50 -4.70 -13.33
CA PHE A 142 9.84 -3.40 -13.25
C PHE A 142 8.41 -3.46 -13.79
N THR A 143 7.63 -2.44 -13.47
CA THR A 143 6.33 -2.17 -14.08
C THR A 143 6.46 -0.88 -14.86
N SER A 144 6.05 -0.91 -16.13
CA SER A 144 5.95 0.27 -16.99
C SER A 144 4.49 0.61 -17.21
N SER A 145 4.19 1.90 -17.26
CA SER A 145 2.83 2.42 -17.42
C SER A 145 2.82 3.60 -18.37
N ILE A 146 2.00 3.51 -19.42
CA ILE A 146 1.68 4.63 -20.32
C ILE A 146 0.17 4.80 -20.29
N ASN A 147 -0.30 6.01 -20.00
CA ASN A 147 -1.73 6.31 -19.85
C ASN A 147 -2.43 5.37 -18.85
N ARG A 148 -3.35 4.51 -19.32
CA ARG A 148 -4.08 3.52 -18.49
C ARG A 148 -3.57 2.09 -18.66
N PHE A 149 -2.56 1.89 -19.49
CA PHE A 149 -1.98 0.58 -19.75
C PHE A 149 -0.74 0.39 -18.89
N SER A 150 -0.55 -0.84 -18.41
CA SER A 150 0.61 -1.20 -17.62
C SER A 150 1.03 -2.63 -17.91
N TRP A 151 2.33 -2.87 -17.90
CA TRP A 151 2.91 -4.18 -18.13
C TRP A 151 4.14 -4.37 -17.25
N SER A 152 4.41 -5.62 -16.89
CA SER A 152 5.65 -5.99 -16.21
C SER A 152 6.75 -6.27 -17.22
N GLY A 153 7.95 -5.80 -16.91
CA GLY A 153 9.16 -6.01 -17.69
C GLY A 153 10.27 -6.63 -16.86
N LYS A 154 11.25 -7.19 -17.56
CA LYS A 154 12.53 -7.61 -17.00
C LYS A 154 13.63 -7.14 -17.94
N MET A 155 14.65 -6.50 -17.39
CA MET A 155 15.89 -6.25 -18.12
C MET A 155 17.09 -6.73 -17.31
N VAL A 156 18.20 -6.92 -18.00
CA VAL A 156 19.45 -7.43 -17.44
C VAL A 156 20.55 -6.42 -17.72
N LYS A 157 21.23 -5.95 -16.69
CA LYS A 157 22.43 -5.11 -16.84
C LYS A 157 23.58 -5.95 -17.41
N VAL A 158 24.24 -5.43 -18.44
CA VAL A 158 25.35 -6.09 -19.14
C VAL A 158 26.66 -5.31 -19.06
N GLU A 159 26.60 -3.99 -18.88
CA GLU A 159 27.76 -3.10 -18.71
C GLU A 159 27.42 -2.01 -17.69
#